data_AF-A0A1Z4RWY5-F1
#
_entry.id   AF-A0A1Z4RWY5-F1
#
_cell.length_a   1.000
_cell.length_b   1.000
_cell.length_c   1.000
_cell.angle_alpha   90.00
_cell.angle_beta   90.00
_cell.angle_gamma   90.00
#
_symmetry.space_group_name_H-M   'P 1'
#
loop_
_entity.id
_entity.type
_entity.pdbx_description
1 polymer ?
#
loop_
_entity_poly.entity_id
_entity_poly.type
_entity_poly.pdbx_seq_one_letter_code
_entity_poly.pdbx_strand_id
1 'polypeptide(L)'
;MPTIDILHRFDTALRETVPKIASRLQPGLMIADIAEKTDSFSWKLPHEAYDLYQWHNGLSGQPGKLNLAEKLLRLKGKWHGELSGRENEVHLKLGFRLIVAKFLPLDYALAGHRHLKLGRCLIDLLPVCILTEGKDTIYCMMRLDSENPILYCAKGTNLPPMKVTESFLSTQPQFSRLSNFITFLTVCCQQGIQPISSHQKSLQDEIDLQLNPLEFERLYQQQII
;
A
#
# COMPACT_ATOMS: atom_id res chain seq x y z
N MET A 1 -5.35 -20.01 0.94
CA MET A 1 -5.48 -19.56 2.34
C MET A 1 -6.33 -18.29 2.33
N PRO A 2 -7.32 -18.15 3.22
CA PRO A 2 -8.10 -16.93 3.38
C PRO A 2 -7.21 -15.68 3.53
N THR A 3 -7.64 -14.54 2.99
CA THR A 3 -6.88 -13.28 3.03
C THR A 3 -6.69 -12.79 4.47
N ILE A 4 -7.70 -12.97 5.32
CA ILE A 4 -7.60 -12.65 6.76
C ILE A 4 -6.46 -13.40 7.48
N ASP A 5 -6.23 -14.68 7.16
CA ASP A 5 -5.15 -15.48 7.77
C ASP A 5 -3.77 -14.96 7.34
N ILE A 6 -3.66 -14.50 6.08
CA ILE A 6 -2.44 -13.88 5.55
C ILE A 6 -2.15 -12.56 6.26
N LEU A 7 -3.18 -11.74 6.47
CA LEU A 7 -3.07 -10.47 7.19
C LEU A 7 -2.66 -10.69 8.66
N HIS A 8 -3.20 -11.72 9.33
CA HIS A 8 -2.76 -12.09 10.69
C HIS A 8 -1.30 -12.55 10.75
N ARG A 9 -0.84 -13.32 9.76
CA ARG A 9 0.59 -13.70 9.66
C ARG A 9 1.47 -12.48 9.43
N PHE A 10 1.01 -11.54 8.61
CA PHE A 10 1.73 -10.28 8.39
C PHE A 10 1.80 -9.44 9.67
N ASP A 11 0.69 -9.31 10.42
CA ASP A 11 0.68 -8.63 11.72
C ASP A 11 1.64 -9.28 12.72
N THR A 12 1.67 -10.61 12.76
CA THR A 12 2.62 -11.36 13.61
C THR A 12 4.06 -11.00 13.25
N ALA A 13 4.40 -11.03 11.95
CA ALA A 13 5.73 -10.62 11.49
C ALA A 13 6.03 -9.17 11.87
N LEU A 14 5.10 -8.24 11.64
CA LEU A 14 5.27 -6.83 12.00
C LEU A 14 5.52 -6.62 13.49
N ARG A 15 4.78 -7.32 14.36
CA ARG A 15 4.95 -7.23 15.82
C ARG A 15 6.30 -7.74 16.27
N GLU A 16 6.79 -8.81 15.65
CA GLU A 16 8.09 -9.39 15.94
C GLU A 16 9.24 -8.49 15.47
N THR A 17 9.14 -7.93 14.26
CA THR A 17 10.23 -7.16 13.65
C THR A 17 10.24 -5.68 14.02
N VAL A 18 9.07 -5.07 14.05
CA VAL A 18 8.89 -3.61 14.17
C VAL A 18 7.71 -3.27 15.11
N PRO A 19 7.76 -3.69 16.39
CA PRO A 19 6.63 -3.57 17.32
C PRO A 19 6.08 -2.14 17.47
N LYS A 20 6.94 -1.12 17.34
CA LYS A 20 6.54 0.29 17.36
C LYS A 20 5.63 0.68 16.18
N ILE A 21 5.85 0.10 15.01
CA ILE A 21 5.02 0.33 13.82
C ILE A 21 3.73 -0.47 13.95
N ALA A 22 3.81 -1.73 14.38
CA ALA A 22 2.64 -2.56 14.62
C ALA A 22 1.67 -1.91 15.63
N SER A 23 2.18 -1.28 16.70
CA SER A 23 1.34 -0.55 17.68
C SER A 23 0.64 0.69 17.14
N ARG A 24 0.97 1.15 15.93
CA ARG A 24 0.38 2.33 15.28
C ARG A 24 -0.67 1.99 14.22
N LEU A 25 -0.86 0.70 13.93
CA LEU A 25 -1.92 0.25 13.03
C LEU A 25 -3.27 0.69 13.60
N GLN A 26 -4.11 1.33 12.77
CA GLN A 26 -5.45 1.72 13.19
C GLN A 26 -6.28 0.47 13.47
N PRO A 27 -7.16 0.50 14.49
CA PRO A 27 -8.18 -0.53 14.62
C PRO A 27 -8.91 -0.76 13.30
N GLY A 28 -9.23 -2.02 13.01
CA GLY A 28 -10.07 -2.36 11.88
C GLY A 28 -11.45 -1.73 11.98
N LEU A 29 -12.09 -1.51 10.83
CA LEU A 29 -13.45 -0.99 10.73
C LEU A 29 -14.47 -2.13 10.88
N MET A 30 -15.67 -1.80 11.35
CA MET A 30 -16.78 -2.75 11.27
C MET A 30 -17.29 -2.85 9.82
N ILE A 31 -17.90 -4.00 9.49
CA ILE A 31 -18.51 -4.21 8.16
C ILE A 31 -19.53 -3.12 7.85
N ALA A 32 -20.33 -2.72 8.84
CA ALA A 32 -21.32 -1.64 8.69
C ALA A 32 -20.66 -0.30 8.33
N ASP A 33 -19.55 0.06 8.97
CA ASP A 33 -18.83 1.31 8.68
C ASP A 33 -18.24 1.32 7.26
N ILE A 34 -17.70 0.18 6.83
CA ILE A 34 -17.16 0.02 5.47
C ILE A 34 -18.31 0.12 4.45
N ALA A 35 -19.43 -0.54 4.72
CA ALA A 35 -20.61 -0.50 3.86
C ALA A 35 -21.16 0.92 3.73
N GLU A 36 -21.34 1.64 4.84
CA GLU A 36 -21.80 3.03 4.83
C GLU A 36 -20.89 3.93 3.98
N LYS A 37 -19.57 3.78 4.12
CA LYS A 37 -18.58 4.56 3.35
C LYS A 37 -18.57 4.23 1.85
N THR A 38 -19.03 3.03 1.47
CA THR A 38 -18.97 2.53 0.09
C THR A 38 -20.32 2.47 -0.63
N ASP A 39 -21.44 2.67 0.08
CA ASP A 39 -22.81 2.57 -0.46
C ASP A 39 -23.10 3.53 -1.62
N SER A 40 -22.46 4.72 -1.62
CA SER A 40 -22.63 5.71 -2.67
C SER A 40 -21.95 5.39 -4.01
N PHE A 41 -21.18 4.29 -4.09
CA PHE A 41 -20.44 3.92 -5.31
C PHE A 41 -21.20 2.88 -6.13
N SER A 42 -20.97 2.86 -7.46
CA SER A 42 -21.62 1.93 -8.38
C SER A 42 -21.06 0.51 -8.33
N TRP A 43 -19.94 0.31 -7.65
CA TRP A 43 -19.24 -0.97 -7.49
C TRP A 43 -19.46 -1.52 -6.08
N LYS A 44 -19.28 -2.83 -5.92
CA LYS A 44 -19.25 -3.46 -4.60
C LYS A 44 -17.80 -3.67 -4.18
N LEU A 45 -17.49 -3.36 -2.93
CA LEU A 45 -16.13 -3.57 -2.43
C LEU A 45 -15.80 -5.07 -2.43
N PRO A 46 -14.68 -5.51 -3.04
CA PRO A 46 -14.29 -6.92 -3.03
C PRO A 46 -14.06 -7.44 -1.61
N HIS A 47 -14.28 -8.75 -1.40
CA HIS A 47 -14.09 -9.37 -0.07
C HIS A 47 -12.68 -9.16 0.49
N GLU A 48 -11.64 -9.24 -0.33
CA GLU A 48 -10.26 -9.00 0.12
C GLU A 48 -10.02 -7.55 0.59
N ALA A 49 -10.76 -6.58 0.05
CA ALA A 49 -10.71 -5.21 0.56
C ALA A 49 -11.48 -5.08 1.88
N TYR A 50 -12.60 -5.78 2.06
CA TYR A 50 -13.23 -5.89 3.38
C TYR A 50 -12.24 -6.45 4.41
N ASP A 51 -11.61 -7.59 4.11
CA ASP A 51 -10.63 -8.22 5.00
C ASP A 51 -9.49 -7.25 5.36
N LEU A 52 -8.97 -6.49 4.38
CA LEU A 52 -7.93 -5.49 4.62
C LEU A 52 -8.37 -4.43 5.64
N TYR A 53 -9.54 -3.84 5.44
CA TYR A 53 -10.02 -2.74 6.28
C TYR A 53 -10.62 -3.21 7.62
N GLN A 54 -11.08 -4.46 7.71
CA GLN A 54 -11.45 -5.11 8.97
C GLN A 54 -10.24 -5.54 9.79
N TRP A 55 -9.12 -5.85 9.13
CA TRP A 55 -7.86 -6.13 9.81
C TRP A 55 -7.30 -4.86 10.45
N HIS A 56 -6.96 -3.86 9.63
CA HIS A 56 -6.51 -2.55 10.09
C HIS A 56 -6.89 -1.47 9.09
N ASN A 57 -7.40 -0.33 9.58
CA ASN A 57 -7.77 0.79 8.72
C ASN A 57 -6.55 1.65 8.30
N GLY A 58 -5.53 1.00 7.78
CA GLY A 58 -4.24 1.62 7.50
C GLY A 58 -3.45 1.97 8.78
N LEU A 59 -2.43 2.80 8.63
CA LEU A 59 -1.59 3.25 9.74
C LEU A 59 -2.07 4.61 10.25
N SER A 60 -2.26 4.74 11.57
CA SER A 60 -2.49 6.03 12.23
C SER A 60 -1.23 6.49 12.94
N GLY A 61 -0.72 7.65 12.53
CA GLY A 61 -0.52 8.70 13.51
C GLY A 61 -1.90 9.03 14.07
N GLN A 62 -2.02 9.14 15.39
CA GLN A 62 -3.21 9.72 16.04
C GLN A 62 -3.76 10.86 15.18
N PRO A 63 -5.08 11.09 15.10
CA PRO A 63 -5.65 12.25 14.41
C PRO A 63 -5.27 13.53 15.17
N GLY A 64 -3.99 13.87 15.22
CA GLY A 64 -3.49 15.19 15.49
C GLY A 64 -3.98 16.02 14.33
N LYS A 65 -5.13 16.67 14.54
CA LYS A 65 -5.77 17.68 13.71
C LYS A 65 -5.11 17.78 12.33
N LEU A 66 -5.61 16.99 11.36
CA LEU A 66 -5.27 17.20 9.96
C LEU A 66 -5.34 18.70 9.71
N ASN A 67 -4.20 19.30 9.40
CA ASN A 67 -4.13 20.74 9.29
C ASN A 67 -4.97 21.16 8.07
N LEU A 68 -5.35 22.43 8.02
CA LEU A 68 -6.22 22.92 6.96
C LEU A 68 -5.63 22.63 5.56
N ALA A 69 -4.30 22.60 5.41
CA ALA A 69 -3.63 22.28 4.15
C ALA A 69 -3.82 20.80 3.74
N GLU A 70 -3.75 19.85 4.68
CA GLU A 70 -4.00 18.42 4.43
C GLU A 70 -5.48 18.16 4.08
N LYS A 71 -6.41 18.85 4.75
CA LYS A 71 -7.83 18.85 4.39
C LYS A 71 -8.05 19.47 3.00
N LEU A 72 -7.33 20.54 2.68
CA LEU A 72 -7.40 21.22 1.38
C LEU A 72 -6.73 20.42 0.25
N LEU A 73 -5.69 19.63 0.52
CA LEU A 73 -5.09 18.72 -0.48
C LEU A 73 -6.07 17.61 -0.86
N ARG A 74 -6.83 17.09 0.11
CA ARG A 74 -7.97 16.20 -0.14
C ARG A 74 -9.09 16.87 -0.96
N LEU A 75 -9.31 18.18 -0.79
CA LEU A 75 -10.34 18.94 -1.52
C LEU A 75 -9.90 19.45 -2.90
N LYS A 76 -8.61 19.74 -3.12
CA LYS A 76 -8.08 20.36 -4.35
C LYS A 76 -7.68 19.36 -5.44
N GLY A 77 -8.12 18.10 -5.35
CA GLY A 77 -7.77 17.08 -6.34
C GLY A 77 -6.26 16.85 -6.44
N LYS A 78 -5.53 16.98 -5.33
CA LYS A 78 -4.12 16.59 -5.24
C LYS A 78 -4.03 15.37 -4.34
N TRP A 79 -4.29 14.20 -4.93
CA TRP A 79 -4.10 12.91 -4.26
C TRP A 79 -2.64 12.67 -3.81
N HIS A 80 -1.69 13.42 -4.37
CA HIS A 80 -0.24 13.33 -4.11
C HIS A 80 0.23 14.11 -2.88
N GLY A 81 -0.69 14.62 -2.05
CA GLY A 81 -0.31 14.99 -0.69
C GLY A 81 0.11 13.70 0.00
N GLU A 82 1.42 13.42 0.00
CA GLU A 82 2.01 12.38 0.84
C GLU A 82 1.28 12.44 2.18
N LEU A 83 0.87 11.29 2.71
CA LEU A 83 0.52 11.21 4.12
C LEU A 83 1.77 11.71 4.87
N SER A 84 1.77 13.00 5.21
CA SER A 84 2.89 13.74 5.76
C SER A 84 3.13 13.18 7.15
N GLY A 85 4.14 12.33 7.27
CA GLY A 85 4.45 11.65 8.53
C GLY A 85 5.18 10.33 8.31
N ARG A 86 6.35 10.20 8.94
CA ARG A 86 7.09 8.93 9.07
C ARG A 86 6.38 7.93 10.00
N GLU A 87 5.33 8.37 10.71
CA GLU A 87 4.56 7.53 11.63
C GLU A 87 3.83 6.36 10.96
N ASN A 88 3.59 6.42 9.65
CA ASN A 88 2.78 5.48 8.89
C ASN A 88 3.58 4.62 7.92
N GLU A 89 4.86 4.41 8.23
CA GLU A 89 5.81 3.73 7.35
C GLU A 89 6.17 2.36 7.92
N VAL A 90 5.95 1.33 7.11
CA VAL A 90 6.50 -0.01 7.33
C VAL A 90 7.77 -0.12 6.51
N HIS A 91 8.90 -0.24 7.20
CA HIS A 91 10.20 -0.41 6.55
C HIS A 91 10.43 -1.91 6.31
N LEU A 92 10.52 -2.28 5.04
CA LEU A 92 10.62 -3.65 4.54
C LEU A 92 11.95 -3.82 3.82
N LYS A 93 12.58 -4.99 3.96
CA LYS A 93 13.86 -5.29 3.31
C LYS A 93 13.66 -6.32 2.21
N LEU A 94 14.13 -6.02 1.01
CA LEU A 94 14.16 -6.94 -0.12
C LEU A 94 15.60 -7.05 -0.63
N GLY A 95 16.32 -8.08 -0.20
CA GLY A 95 17.77 -8.17 -0.45
C GLY A 95 18.51 -6.98 0.16
N PHE A 96 19.09 -6.11 -0.67
CA PHE A 96 19.79 -4.88 -0.25
C PHE A 96 18.89 -3.63 -0.28
N ARG A 97 17.66 -3.75 -0.78
CA ARG A 97 16.74 -2.63 -0.98
C ARG A 97 15.89 -2.39 0.26
N LEU A 98 15.66 -1.12 0.55
CA LEU A 98 14.69 -0.67 1.54
C LEU A 98 13.42 -0.23 0.82
N ILE A 99 12.32 -0.90 1.11
CA ILE A 99 10.99 -0.55 0.63
C ILE A 99 10.21 0.00 1.82
N VAL A 100 9.62 1.18 1.65
CA VAL A 100 8.74 1.77 2.65
C VAL A 100 7.30 1.58 2.19
N ALA A 101 6.52 0.78 2.91
CA ALA A 101 5.10 0.57 2.63
C ALA A 101 4.22 1.43 3.54
N LYS A 102 3.21 2.10 2.97
CA LYS A 102 2.17 2.84 3.68
C LYS A 102 0.81 2.27 3.30
N PHE A 103 0.11 1.68 4.25
CA PHE A 103 -1.27 1.24 4.06
C PHE A 103 -2.22 2.43 4.22
N LEU A 104 -3.10 2.61 3.24
CA LEU A 104 -3.98 3.78 3.16
C LEU A 104 -5.28 3.50 3.93
N PRO A 105 -5.70 4.37 4.86
CA PRO A 105 -7.03 4.29 5.45
C PRO A 105 -8.12 4.36 4.38
N LEU A 106 -9.28 3.73 4.62
CA LEU A 106 -10.35 3.61 3.64
C LEU A 106 -10.78 4.98 3.08
N ASP A 107 -10.95 6.00 3.93
CA ASP A 107 -11.32 7.35 3.47
C ASP A 107 -10.31 7.96 2.50
N TYR A 108 -9.02 7.68 2.70
CA TYR A 108 -7.96 8.14 1.81
C TYR A 108 -7.97 7.36 0.49
N ALA A 109 -8.17 6.04 0.57
CA ALA A 109 -8.31 5.17 -0.59
C ALA A 109 -9.48 5.61 -1.49
N LEU A 110 -10.65 5.89 -0.89
CA LEU A 110 -11.84 6.38 -1.59
C LEU A 110 -11.63 7.78 -2.20
N ALA A 111 -10.90 8.66 -1.52
CA ALA A 111 -10.52 9.95 -2.10
C ALA A 111 -9.61 9.77 -3.33
N GLY A 112 -8.67 8.82 -3.28
CA GLY A 112 -7.84 8.44 -4.42
C GLY A 112 -8.65 7.89 -5.59
N HIS A 113 -9.61 6.99 -5.32
CA HIS A 113 -10.55 6.50 -6.33
C HIS A 113 -11.30 7.65 -7.02
N ARG A 114 -11.88 8.58 -6.25
CA ARG A 114 -12.57 9.76 -6.79
C ARG A 114 -11.64 10.62 -7.63
N HIS A 115 -10.39 10.79 -7.21
CA HIS A 115 -9.39 11.54 -7.97
C HIS A 115 -9.09 10.89 -9.34
N LEU A 116 -8.97 9.57 -9.40
CA LEU A 116 -8.84 8.83 -10.66
C LEU A 116 -10.06 9.06 -11.56
N LYS A 117 -11.28 8.99 -11.01
CA LYS A 117 -12.52 9.29 -11.75
C LYS A 117 -12.58 10.73 -12.27
N LEU A 118 -12.13 11.71 -11.48
CA LEU A 118 -12.12 13.12 -11.88
C LEU A 118 -11.28 13.37 -13.13
N GLY A 119 -10.15 12.67 -13.30
CA GLY A 119 -9.44 12.72 -14.57
C GLY A 119 -9.73 11.56 -15.50
N ARG A 120 -10.98 11.07 -15.45
CA ARG A 120 -11.59 10.22 -16.48
C ARG A 120 -10.97 8.83 -16.59
N CYS A 121 -10.39 8.29 -15.51
CA CYS A 121 -10.09 6.87 -15.44
C CYS A 121 -11.39 6.06 -15.53
N LEU A 122 -11.53 5.26 -16.58
CA LEU A 122 -12.72 4.44 -16.80
C LEU A 122 -12.77 3.23 -15.87
N ILE A 123 -11.60 2.76 -15.42
CA ILE A 123 -11.46 1.59 -14.56
C ILE A 123 -11.75 1.99 -13.11
N ASP A 124 -12.49 1.15 -12.39
CA ASP A 124 -12.70 1.32 -10.95
C ASP A 124 -11.50 0.77 -10.18
N LEU A 125 -10.67 1.70 -9.71
CA LEU A 125 -9.45 1.40 -8.96
C LEU A 125 -9.51 2.01 -7.57
N LEU A 126 -9.06 1.25 -6.57
CA LEU A 126 -8.93 1.67 -5.18
C LEU A 126 -7.45 1.63 -4.76
N PRO A 127 -6.79 2.77 -4.56
CA PRO A 127 -5.44 2.77 -4.02
C PRO A 127 -5.45 2.33 -2.56
N VAL A 128 -4.82 1.20 -2.26
CA VAL A 128 -4.82 0.58 -0.91
C VAL A 128 -3.47 0.70 -0.22
N CYS A 129 -2.39 0.85 -0.98
CA CYS A 129 -1.03 0.95 -0.44
C CYS A 129 -0.14 1.84 -1.32
N ILE A 130 0.81 2.53 -0.69
CA ILE A 130 1.89 3.25 -1.37
C ILE A 130 3.20 2.59 -0.96
N LEU A 131 4.03 2.25 -1.94
CA LEU A 131 5.42 1.83 -1.70
C LEU A 131 6.35 2.96 -2.11
N THR A 132 7.43 3.14 -1.37
CA THR A 132 8.52 4.05 -1.72
C THR A 132 9.83 3.28 -1.71
N GLU A 133 10.61 3.40 -2.79
CA GLU A 133 11.96 2.86 -2.92
C GLU A 133 12.89 4.02 -3.35
N GLY A 134 13.67 4.56 -2.40
CA GLY A 134 14.44 5.78 -2.61
C GLY A 134 13.56 6.96 -3.02
N LYS A 135 13.69 7.42 -4.27
CA LYS A 135 12.91 8.56 -4.83
C LYS A 135 11.67 8.11 -5.61
N ASP A 136 11.51 6.80 -5.82
CA ASP A 136 10.41 6.26 -6.61
C ASP A 136 9.23 5.93 -5.70
N THR A 137 8.07 6.46 -6.07
CA THR A 137 6.78 6.13 -5.44
C THR A 137 6.05 5.14 -6.33
N ILE A 138 5.41 4.13 -5.74
CA ILE A 138 4.61 3.12 -6.42
C ILE A 138 3.24 3.07 -5.74
N TYR A 139 2.18 3.21 -6.53
CA TYR A 139 0.82 3.15 -6.05
C TYR A 139 0.24 1.77 -6.31
N CYS A 140 -0.12 1.08 -5.23
CA CYS A 140 -0.78 -0.22 -5.27
C CYS A 140 -2.29 -0.02 -5.28
N MET A 141 -2.93 -0.28 -6.41
CA MET A 141 -4.33 -0.01 -6.69
C MET A 141 -5.08 -1.30 -7.00
N MET A 142 -6.13 -1.56 -6.25
CA MET A 142 -7.00 -2.73 -6.40
C MET A 142 -8.11 -2.44 -7.42
N ARG A 143 -8.34 -3.36 -8.35
CA ARG A 143 -9.49 -3.32 -9.26
C ARG A 143 -10.78 -3.71 -8.55
N LEU A 144 -11.87 -2.96 -8.75
CA LEU A 144 -13.13 -3.12 -8.00
C LEU A 144 -14.27 -3.79 -8.77
N ASP A 145 -14.14 -3.98 -10.08
CA ASP A 145 -15.18 -4.54 -10.96
C ASP A 145 -15.03 -6.06 -11.19
N SER A 146 -14.12 -6.74 -10.49
CA SER A 146 -13.83 -8.16 -10.66
C SER A 146 -14.05 -8.97 -9.38
N GLU A 147 -14.63 -10.17 -9.48
CA GLU A 147 -14.79 -11.11 -8.35
C GLU A 147 -13.46 -11.46 -7.67
N ASN A 148 -12.36 -11.46 -8.44
CA ASN A 148 -10.99 -11.65 -7.95
C ASN A 148 -10.17 -10.39 -8.27
N PRO A 149 -10.06 -9.44 -7.35
CA PRO A 149 -9.49 -8.14 -7.63
C PRO A 149 -7.98 -8.22 -7.88
N ILE A 150 -7.57 -7.83 -9.08
CA ILE A 150 -6.16 -7.64 -9.43
C ILE A 150 -5.64 -6.39 -8.73
N LEU A 151 -4.44 -6.48 -8.16
CA LEU A 151 -3.72 -5.35 -7.57
C LEU A 151 -2.61 -4.89 -8.51
N TYR A 152 -2.69 -3.67 -9.01
CA TYR A 152 -1.66 -3.05 -9.86
C TYR A 152 -0.72 -2.18 -9.04
N CYS A 153 0.59 -2.34 -9.21
CA CYS A 153 1.62 -1.54 -8.55
C CYS A 153 2.24 -0.57 -9.57
N ALA A 154 1.60 0.58 -9.77
CA ALA A 154 1.97 1.53 -10.81
C ALA A 154 2.98 2.58 -10.33
N LYS A 155 4.02 2.86 -11.12
CA LYS A 155 5.01 3.90 -10.79
C LYS A 155 4.37 5.30 -10.79
N GLY A 156 4.55 6.02 -9.69
CA GLY A 156 3.91 7.30 -9.37
C GLY A 156 4.50 8.52 -10.07
N THR A 157 5.73 8.42 -10.59
CA THR A 157 6.23 9.42 -11.55
C THR A 157 5.44 9.27 -12.84
N ASN A 158 4.47 10.17 -13.04
CA ASN A 158 3.49 10.17 -14.15
C ASN A 158 2.19 9.39 -13.92
N LEU A 159 1.53 9.53 -12.77
CA LEU A 159 0.12 9.16 -12.60
C LEU A 159 -0.82 10.38 -12.77
N PRO A 160 -0.87 11.07 -13.94
CA PRO A 160 -1.99 11.95 -14.20
C PRO A 160 -3.22 11.06 -14.38
N PRO A 161 -4.33 11.33 -13.69
CA PRO A 161 -5.57 10.55 -13.77
C PRO A 161 -6.02 10.21 -15.21
N MET A 162 -5.69 11.05 -16.19
CA MET A 162 -6.00 10.85 -17.62
C MET A 162 -5.19 9.77 -18.34
N LYS A 163 -4.12 9.22 -17.75
CA LYS A 163 -3.25 8.21 -18.38
C LYS A 163 -3.46 6.79 -17.86
N VAL A 164 -4.33 6.59 -16.87
CA VAL A 164 -4.61 5.25 -16.31
C VAL A 164 -5.65 4.55 -17.19
N THR A 165 -5.15 3.71 -18.09
CA THR A 165 -5.93 2.91 -19.05
C THR A 165 -5.60 1.42 -18.90
N GLU A 166 -6.39 0.53 -19.49
CA GLU A 166 -6.09 -0.92 -19.49
C GLU A 166 -4.71 -1.21 -20.08
N SER A 167 -4.35 -0.55 -21.19
CA SER A 167 -3.04 -0.67 -21.82
C SER A 167 -1.91 -0.15 -20.95
N PHE A 168 -2.15 0.84 -20.10
CA PHE A 168 -1.17 1.30 -19.14
C PHE A 168 -1.01 0.27 -18.02
N LEU A 169 -2.12 -0.14 -17.39
CA LEU A 169 -2.11 -1.10 -16.27
C LEU A 169 -1.52 -2.45 -16.66
N SER A 170 -1.74 -2.92 -17.89
CA SER A 170 -1.19 -4.20 -18.37
C SER A 170 0.34 -4.24 -18.41
N THR A 171 1.00 -3.07 -18.46
CA THR A 171 2.46 -2.94 -18.43
C THR A 171 3.03 -2.78 -17.02
N GLN A 172 2.17 -2.60 -16.02
CA GLN A 172 2.61 -2.42 -14.63
C GLN A 172 2.76 -3.79 -13.95
N PRO A 173 3.61 -3.90 -12.91
CA PRO A 173 3.60 -5.03 -12.01
C PRO A 173 2.22 -5.22 -11.38
N GLN A 174 1.77 -6.46 -11.33
CA GLN A 174 0.46 -6.87 -10.83
C GLN A 174 0.58 -8.05 -9.86
N PHE A 175 -0.33 -8.10 -8.90
CA PHE A 175 -0.61 -9.29 -8.13
C PHE A 175 -2.02 -9.74 -8.48
N SER A 176 -2.20 -11.03 -8.72
CA SER A 176 -3.51 -11.60 -9.04
C SER A 176 -4.54 -11.41 -7.93
N ARG A 177 -4.08 -11.21 -6.69
CA ARG A 177 -4.88 -10.99 -5.48
C ARG A 177 -4.12 -10.14 -4.45
N LEU A 178 -4.84 -9.49 -3.55
CA LEU A 178 -4.26 -8.80 -2.40
C LEU A 178 -3.49 -9.77 -1.50
N SER A 179 -4.01 -10.98 -1.32
CA SER A 179 -3.37 -12.05 -0.55
C SER A 179 -1.91 -12.29 -0.96
N ASN A 180 -1.64 -12.24 -2.26
CA ASN A 180 -0.31 -12.50 -2.82
C ASN A 180 0.62 -11.33 -2.54
N PHE A 181 0.10 -10.10 -2.66
CA PHE A 181 0.81 -8.89 -2.30
C PHE A 181 1.18 -8.86 -0.81
N ILE A 182 0.25 -9.16 0.09
CA ILE A 182 0.54 -9.19 1.53
C ILE A 182 1.55 -10.29 1.87
N THR A 183 1.46 -11.44 1.21
CA THR A 183 2.45 -12.52 1.37
C THR A 183 3.85 -12.04 0.96
N PHE A 184 3.96 -11.33 -0.16
CA PHE A 184 5.21 -10.69 -0.59
C PHE A 184 5.75 -9.71 0.46
N LEU A 185 4.90 -8.81 0.99
CA LEU A 185 5.31 -7.87 2.03
C LEU A 185 5.74 -8.58 3.32
N THR A 186 5.07 -9.69 3.67
CA THR A 186 5.43 -10.51 4.84
C THR A 186 6.82 -11.10 4.68
N VAL A 187 7.15 -11.62 3.50
CA VAL A 187 8.50 -12.12 3.21
C VAL A 187 9.53 -10.99 3.32
N CYS A 188 9.24 -9.80 2.79
CA CYS A 188 10.16 -8.65 2.90
C CYS A 188 10.33 -8.17 4.35
N CYS A 189 9.28 -8.22 5.15
CA CYS A 189 9.32 -7.91 6.58
C CYS A 189 10.25 -8.89 7.31
N GLN A 190 10.11 -10.19 7.03
CA GLN A 190 10.90 -11.26 7.64
C GLN A 190 12.35 -11.30 7.14
N GLN A 191 12.63 -10.96 5.89
CA GLN A 191 14.01 -10.86 5.38
C GLN A 191 14.80 -9.73 6.06
N GLY A 192 14.11 -8.70 6.58
CA GLY A 192 14.70 -7.68 7.46
C GLY A 192 15.34 -8.25 8.74
N ILE A 193 14.99 -9.49 9.12
CA ILE A 193 15.42 -10.17 10.36
C ILE A 193 16.78 -10.87 10.22
N GLN A 194 17.39 -10.95 9.02
CA GLN A 194 18.72 -11.57 8.89
C GLN A 194 19.68 -10.93 9.93
N PRO A 195 20.17 -11.71 10.92
CA PRO A 195 20.80 -11.15 12.09
C PRO A 195 22.10 -10.49 11.66
N ILE A 196 22.11 -9.16 11.75
CA ILE A 196 23.33 -8.37 11.63
C ILE A 196 24.23 -8.83 12.79
N SER A 197 25.35 -9.44 12.45
CA SER A 197 26.43 -9.71 13.41
C SER A 197 26.74 -8.41 14.15
N SER A 198 26.99 -8.50 15.44
CA SER A 198 27.05 -7.42 16.44
C SER A 198 28.03 -6.25 16.16
N HIS A 199 28.64 -6.17 14.98
CA HIS A 199 29.59 -5.14 14.56
C HIS A 199 29.03 -3.98 13.75
N GLN A 200 27.74 -3.95 13.38
CA GLN A 200 27.16 -2.86 12.57
C GLN A 200 26.04 -2.07 13.27
N LYS A 201 26.09 -1.97 14.60
CA LYS A 201 25.14 -1.16 15.39
C LYS A 201 25.29 0.36 15.22
N SER A 202 26.27 0.84 14.44
CA SER A 202 26.59 2.26 14.31
C SER A 202 26.30 2.89 12.94
N LEU A 203 25.62 2.19 12.03
CA LEU A 203 25.23 2.72 10.70
C LEU A 203 23.72 3.03 10.63
N GLN A 204 23.14 3.44 11.74
CA GLN A 204 21.69 3.62 11.88
C GLN A 204 21.17 4.96 11.36
N ASP A 205 22.02 5.77 10.74
CA ASP A 205 21.65 6.98 10.02
C ASP A 205 22.30 6.94 8.63
N GLU A 206 21.50 7.21 7.59
CA GLU A 206 21.91 7.43 6.19
C GLU A 206 22.48 6.25 5.39
N ILE A 207 21.63 5.44 4.76
CA ILE A 207 22.02 4.75 3.51
C ILE A 207 20.84 4.72 2.52
N ASP A 208 20.70 5.79 1.73
CA ASP A 208 19.97 5.80 0.45
C ASP A 208 20.85 5.10 -0.61
N LEU A 209 20.56 3.84 -0.94
CA LEU A 209 21.22 3.13 -2.05
C LEU A 209 20.23 2.91 -3.19
N GLN A 210 20.37 3.73 -4.25
CA GLN A 210 19.71 3.51 -5.55
C GLN A 210 20.33 2.28 -6.23
N LEU A 211 19.54 1.38 -6.87
CA LEU A 211 20.06 0.50 -7.94
C LEU A 211 19.03 -0.31 -8.79
N ASN A 212 19.40 -0.40 -10.07
CA ASN A 212 19.07 -1.26 -11.23
C ASN A 212 17.65 -1.86 -11.45
N PRO A 213 16.92 -1.41 -12.49
CA PRO A 213 15.61 -1.94 -12.92
C PRO A 213 15.58 -3.41 -13.41
N LEU A 214 16.67 -3.96 -13.95
CA LEU A 214 16.68 -5.33 -14.51
C LEU A 214 16.58 -6.44 -13.44
N GLU A 215 17.06 -6.19 -12.22
CA GLU A 215 16.89 -7.12 -11.09
C GLU A 215 15.47 -7.08 -10.51
N PHE A 216 14.80 -5.93 -10.59
CA PHE A 216 13.41 -5.76 -10.15
C PHE A 216 12.47 -6.65 -10.97
N GLU A 217 12.65 -6.69 -12.30
CA GLU A 217 11.85 -7.50 -13.21
C GLU A 217 12.05 -9.01 -12.98
N ARG A 218 13.27 -9.42 -12.59
CA ARG A 218 13.61 -10.83 -12.38
C ARG A 218 13.07 -11.41 -11.07
N LEU A 219 13.10 -10.65 -9.97
CA LEU A 219 12.48 -11.05 -8.70
C LEU A 219 10.95 -11.08 -8.80
N TYR A 220 10.40 -10.14 -9.56
CA TYR A 220 8.98 -10.11 -9.87
C TYR A 220 8.51 -11.36 -10.65
N GLN A 221 9.27 -11.80 -11.67
CA GLN A 221 8.93 -13.00 -12.45
C GLN A 221 9.05 -14.34 -11.70
N GLN A 222 9.90 -14.44 -10.68
CA GLN A 222 10.10 -15.69 -9.93
C GLN A 222 8.96 -16.02 -8.95
N GLN A 223 8.08 -15.08 -8.64
CA GLN A 223 6.91 -15.28 -7.78
C GLN A 223 5.59 -15.43 -8.57
N ILE A 224 5.67 -15.43 -9.90
CA ILE A 224 4.55 -15.73 -10.81
C ILE A 224 4.62 -17.23 -11.16
N ILE A 225 4.33 -18.10 -10.18
CA ILE A 225 3.86 -19.47 -10.37
C ILE A 225 2.76 -19.73 -9.35
#